data_AF-A0A0F9BXX1-F1
#
_entry.id   AF-A0A0F9BXX1-F1
#
_cell.length_a   1.000
_cell.length_b   1.000
_cell.length_c   1.000
_cell.angle_alpha   90.00
_cell.angle_beta   90.00
_cell.angle_gamma   90.00
#
_symmetry.space_group_name_H-M   'P 1'
#
loop_
_entity.id
_entity.type
_entity.pdbx_description
1 polymer ?
#
loop_
_entity_poly.entity_id
_entity_poly.type
_entity_poly.pdbx_seq_one_letter_code
_entity_poly.pdbx_strand_id
1 'polypeptide(L)'
;MNEEHGIPNYTLAALKRYLDNGIPPGHFLTAVLENNLVEAETRADIENSKALKDIIMYVYWEMPSHSWGSPEKVARWIKSKEPKEAE
;
A
#
# COMPACT_ATOMS: atom_id res chain seq x y z
N MET A 1 -21.35 -5.42 -2.15
CA MET A 1 -21.17 -3.97 -2.43
C MET A 1 -19.78 -3.61 -1.95
N ASN A 2 -18.76 -3.80 -2.80
CA ASN A 2 -17.44 -3.22 -2.58
C ASN A 2 -17.23 -2.28 -3.76
N GLU A 3 -17.97 -1.18 -3.73
CA GLU A 3 -17.69 -0.06 -4.60
C GLU A 3 -16.49 0.68 -3.99
N GLU A 4 -15.38 0.74 -4.72
CA GLU A 4 -14.13 1.44 -4.39
C GLU A 4 -14.32 2.98 -4.30
N HIS A 5 -15.53 3.46 -3.97
CA HIS A 5 -15.98 4.84 -4.08
C HIS A 5 -15.33 5.82 -3.10
N GLY A 6 -14.54 5.33 -2.13
CA GLY A 6 -13.86 6.16 -1.15
C GLY A 6 -12.39 6.45 -1.45
N ILE A 7 -11.71 5.60 -2.22
CA ILE A 7 -10.24 5.69 -2.34
C ILE A 7 -9.87 6.65 -3.48
N PRO A 8 -9.03 7.67 -3.23
CA PRO A 8 -8.55 8.54 -4.29
C PRO A 8 -7.81 7.76 -5.40
N ASN A 9 -8.08 8.09 -6.66
CA ASN A 9 -7.50 7.39 -7.81
C ASN A 9 -5.96 7.35 -7.80
N TYR A 10 -5.32 8.40 -7.31
CA TYR A 10 -3.85 8.45 -7.19
C TYR A 10 -3.32 7.47 -6.13
N THR A 11 -4.07 7.24 -5.06
CA THR A 11 -3.76 6.27 -4.00
C THR A 11 -3.89 4.85 -4.53
N LEU A 12 -4.99 4.54 -5.25
CA LEU A 12 -5.15 3.25 -5.94
C LEU A 12 -4.03 3.02 -6.97
N ALA A 13 -3.68 4.04 -7.77
CA ALA A 13 -2.60 3.92 -8.74
C ALA A 13 -1.24 3.64 -8.07
N ALA A 14 -0.96 4.26 -6.92
CA ALA A 14 0.25 3.99 -6.15
C ALA A 14 0.28 2.56 -5.58
N LEU A 15 -0.84 2.09 -5.01
CA LEU A 15 -0.99 0.71 -4.54
C LEU A 15 -0.80 -0.31 -5.67
N LYS A 16 -1.35 -0.06 -6.86
CA LYS A 16 -1.17 -0.91 -8.04
C LYS A 16 0.30 -0.96 -8.47
N ARG A 17 0.98 0.18 -8.58
CA ARG A 17 2.42 0.23 -8.90
C ARG A 17 3.27 -0.56 -7.90
N TYR A 18 2.95 -0.47 -6.62
CA TYR A 18 3.56 -1.26 -5.57
C TYR A 18 3.31 -2.77 -5.75
N LEU A 19 2.07 -3.16 -6.03
CA LEU A 19 1.70 -4.56 -6.19
C LEU A 19 2.31 -5.20 -7.44
N ASP A 20 2.19 -4.52 -8.58
CA ASP A 20 2.60 -5.03 -9.89
C ASP A 20 4.13 -5.03 -10.03
N ASN A 21 4.74 -3.88 -9.74
CA ASN A 21 6.14 -3.59 -10.05
C ASN A 21 7.05 -3.48 -8.82
N GLY A 22 6.50 -3.60 -7.60
CA GLY A 22 7.28 -3.41 -6.37
C GLY A 22 7.79 -1.98 -6.19
N ILE A 23 7.22 -0.98 -6.87
CA ILE A 23 7.65 0.41 -6.72
C ILE A 23 7.25 0.88 -5.31
N PRO A 24 8.20 1.35 -4.48
CA PRO A 24 7.89 1.83 -3.14
C PRO A 24 6.94 3.03 -3.21
N PRO A 25 5.80 3.02 -2.50
CA PRO A 25 4.89 4.15 -2.48
C PRO A 25 5.39 5.23 -1.52
N GLY A 26 4.64 6.32 -1.41
CA GLY A 26 4.93 7.39 -0.46
C GLY A 26 4.73 6.97 1.00
N HIS A 27 5.28 7.77 1.92
CA HIS A 27 5.35 7.49 3.35
C HIS A 27 4.01 7.12 4.03
N PHE A 28 2.89 7.69 3.56
CA PHE A 28 1.54 7.34 4.03
C PHE A 28 1.20 5.87 3.72
N LEU A 29 1.24 5.49 2.44
CA LEU A 29 0.90 4.14 2.01
C LEU A 29 1.91 3.11 2.51
N THR A 30 3.19 3.47 2.65
CA THR A 30 4.17 2.60 3.31
C THR A 30 3.72 2.27 4.73
N ALA A 31 3.32 3.27 5.53
CA ALA A 31 2.83 3.03 6.88
C ALA A 31 1.56 2.15 6.92
N VAL A 32 0.63 2.35 5.97
CA VAL A 32 -0.55 1.47 5.82
C VAL A 32 -0.13 0.02 5.54
N LEU A 33 0.75 -0.18 4.55
CA LEU A 33 1.24 -1.50 4.15
C LEU A 33 2.03 -2.18 5.25
N GLU A 34 2.70 -1.43 6.12
CA GLU A 34 3.44 -1.93 7.28
C GLU A 34 2.56 -2.18 8.52
N ASN A 35 1.24 -1.95 8.41
CA ASN A 35 0.27 -2.04 9.49
C ASN A 35 0.56 -1.08 10.67
N ASN A 36 1.13 0.09 10.37
CA ASN A 36 1.36 1.16 11.32
C ASN A 36 0.30 2.26 11.14
N LEU A 37 -0.91 2.00 11.64
CA LEU A 37 -2.06 2.88 11.41
C LEU A 37 -1.93 4.26 12.08
N VAL A 38 -1.18 4.35 13.19
CA VAL A 38 -0.92 5.63 13.86
C VAL A 38 -0.06 6.54 12.97
N GLU A 39 1.01 5.97 12.41
CA GLU A 39 1.89 6.69 11.46
C GLU A 39 1.17 6.99 10.15
N ALA A 40 0.32 6.07 9.66
CA ALA A 40 -0.48 6.30 8.48
C ALA A 40 -1.42 7.50 8.65
N GLU A 41 -2.21 7.54 9.73
CA GLU A 41 -3.13 8.66 9.97
C GLU A 41 -2.39 9.99 10.13
N THR A 42 -1.24 9.99 10.81
CA THR A 42 -0.44 11.23 11.01
C THR A 42 0.13 11.79 9.69
N ARG A 43 0.33 10.92 8.68
CA ARG A 43 0.91 11.29 7.38
C ARG A 43 -0.14 11.46 6.28
N ALA A 44 -1.39 11.12 6.54
CA ALA A 44 -2.46 11.17 5.56
C ALA A 44 -2.81 12.61 5.21
N ASP A 45 -2.99 12.88 3.91
CA ASP A 45 -3.70 14.08 3.48
C ASP A 45 -5.21 13.95 3.77
N ILE A 46 -5.94 15.06 3.62
CA ILE A 46 -7.37 15.16 3.97
C ILE A 46 -8.21 14.08 3.28
N GLU A 47 -7.93 13.76 2.01
CA GLU A 47 -8.72 12.80 1.25
C GLU A 47 -8.35 11.37 1.64
N ASN A 48 -7.07 11.08 1.83
CA ASN A 48 -6.60 9.79 2.29
C ASN A 48 -7.01 9.46 3.73
N SER A 49 -7.08 10.46 4.61
CA SER A 49 -7.55 10.26 5.99
C SER A 49 -9.03 9.86 6.02
N LYS A 50 -9.88 10.54 5.22
CA LYS A 50 -11.30 10.16 5.05
C LYS A 50 -11.46 8.75 4.49
N ALA A 51 -10.55 8.36 3.58
CA ALA A 51 -10.56 7.07 2.90
C ALA A 51 -9.78 5.97 3.62
N LEU A 52 -9.17 6.24 4.79
CA LEU A 52 -8.18 5.34 5.41
C LEU A 52 -8.75 3.95 5.64
N LYS A 53 -9.99 3.85 6.09
CA LYS A 53 -10.68 2.56 6.29
C LYS A 53 -10.83 1.77 4.99
N ASP A 54 -11.26 2.42 3.91
CA ASP A 54 -11.42 1.78 2.60
C ASP A 54 -10.06 1.33 2.04
N ILE A 55 -9.01 2.15 2.24
CA ILE A 55 -7.63 1.80 1.85
C ILE A 55 -7.17 0.54 2.61
N ILE A 56 -7.36 0.49 3.93
CA ILE A 56 -7.01 -0.69 4.74
C ILE A 56 -7.77 -1.93 4.28
N MET A 57 -9.07 -1.79 3.99
CA MET A 57 -9.88 -2.89 3.46
C MET A 57 -9.37 -3.34 2.09
N TYR A 58 -9.06 -2.43 1.18
CA TYR A 58 -8.46 -2.79 -0.11
C TYR A 58 -7.17 -3.58 0.08
N VAL A 59 -6.27 -3.12 0.96
CA VAL A 59 -5.02 -3.84 1.26
C VAL A 59 -5.30 -5.24 1.83
N TYR A 60 -6.26 -5.37 2.76
CA TYR A 60 -6.59 -6.65 3.38
C TYR A 60 -7.21 -7.66 2.41
N TRP A 61 -8.12 -7.21 1.55
CA TRP A 61 -8.94 -8.08 0.68
C TRP A 61 -8.28 -8.36 -0.67
N GLU A 62 -7.62 -7.37 -1.27
CA GLU A 62 -7.14 -7.45 -2.66
C GLU A 62 -5.64 -7.79 -2.77
N MET A 63 -4.85 -7.58 -1.70
CA MET A 63 -3.39 -7.75 -1.77
C MET A 63 -2.92 -9.08 -1.13
N PRO A 64 -1.90 -9.73 -1.71
CA PRO A 64 -1.31 -10.95 -1.14
C PRO A 64 -0.80 -10.75 0.29
N SER A 65 -1.03 -11.72 1.18
CA SER A 65 -0.68 -11.63 2.61
C SER A 65 0.82 -11.49 2.93
N HIS A 66 1.69 -11.77 1.96
CA HIS A 66 3.14 -11.59 2.05
C HIS A 66 3.64 -10.23 1.49
N SER A 67 2.76 -9.42 0.89
CA SER A 67 3.10 -8.09 0.38
C SER A 67 2.78 -6.96 1.38
N TRP A 68 2.26 -7.26 2.57
CA TRP A 68 1.90 -6.26 3.56
C TRP A 68 1.80 -6.88 4.96
N GLY A 69 1.71 -6.03 5.99
CA GLY A 69 1.50 -6.39 7.39
C GLY A 69 2.70 -6.17 8.31
N SER A 70 3.90 -5.95 7.75
CA SER A 70 5.08 -5.55 8.51
C SER A 70 6.15 -4.94 7.59
N PRO A 71 7.08 -4.11 8.11
CA PRO A 71 8.19 -3.55 7.34
C PRO A 71 9.02 -4.60 6.59
N GLU A 72 9.26 -5.76 7.22
CA GLU A 72 10.02 -6.85 6.63
C GLU A 72 9.32 -7.46 5.41
N LYS A 73 7.99 -7.64 5.48
CA LYS A 73 7.20 -8.15 4.35
C LYS A 73 7.18 -7.16 3.20
N VAL A 74 6.98 -5.88 3.50
CA VAL A 74 6.96 -4.81 2.50
C VAL A 74 8.30 -4.72 1.78
N ALA A 75 9.41 -4.70 2.53
CA ALA A 75 10.76 -4.69 1.96
C ALA A 75 11.04 -5.94 1.12
N ARG A 76 10.66 -7.13 1.59
CA ARG A 76 10.82 -8.38 0.85
C ARG A 76 10.01 -8.39 -0.45
N TRP A 77 8.80 -7.84 -0.44
CA TRP A 77 7.95 -7.74 -1.62
C TRP A 77 8.56 -6.84 -2.69
N ILE A 78 9.01 -5.64 -2.29
CA ILE A 78 9.71 -4.69 -3.18
C ILE A 78 10.92 -5.38 -3.81
N LYS A 79 11.78 -5.99 -2.98
CA LYS A 79 12.97 -6.70 -3.45
C LYS A 79 12.67 -7.87 -4.40
N SER A 80 11.56 -8.57 -4.18
CA SER A 80 11.14 -9.67 -5.05
C SER A 80 10.74 -9.23 -6.46
N LYS A 81 10.45 -7.94 -6.65
CA LYS A 81 10.01 -7.36 -7.92
C LYS A 81 11.11 -6.60 -8.65
N GLU A 82 12.21 -6.30 -7.97
CA GLU A 82 13.39 -5.72 -8.60
C GLU A 82 13.85 -6.64 -9.75
N PRO A 83 14.16 -6.08 -10.93
CA PRO A 83 14.73 -6.87 -12.01
C PRO A 83 16.03 -7.47 -11.49
N LYS A 84 16.14 -8.80 -11.56
CA LYS A 84 17.43 -9.46 -11.32
C LYS A 84 18.35 -8.98 -12.42
N GLU A 85 19.32 -8.13 -12.07
CA GLU A 85 20.41 -7.80 -12.97
C GLU A 85 21.00 -9.13 -13.45
N ALA A 86 20.95 -9.35 -14.77
CA ALA A 86 21.53 -10.52 -15.37
C ALA A 86 23.05 -10.39 -15.23
N GLU A 87 23.65 -11.24 -14.40
CA GLU A 87 25.09 -11.48 -14.33
C GLU A 87 25.67 -11.89 -15.70
#